data_AF-A0A9D9PQQ0-F1
#
_entry.id   AF-A0A9D9PQQ0-F1
#
_cell.length_a   1.000
_cell.length_b   1.000
_cell.length_c   1.000
_cell.angle_alpha   90.00
_cell.angle_beta   90.00
_cell.angle_gamma   90.00
#
_symmetry.space_group_name_H-M   'P 1'
#
loop_
_entity.id
_entity.type
_entity.pdbx_description
1 polymer ?
#
loop_
_entity_poly.entity_id
_entity_poly.type
_entity_poly.pdbx_seq_one_letter_code
_entity_poly.pdbx_strand_id
1 'polypeptide(L)'
;MKLENITIENYRQFEKAELNLNDGITILAGANNSGKTSLINLISNVFVGEKNTYNISDIPAKNMKEWIDYVYPIFLVFFISGKNVLDVDNELVEKIIPKDESVPPHLIN
;
A
#
# COMPACT_ATOMS: atom_id res chain seq x y z
N MET A 1 26.07 6.92 7.79
CA MET A 1 24.80 7.67 7.84
C MET A 1 24.27 7.64 9.27
N LYS A 2 23.76 8.76 9.79
CA LYS A 2 23.05 8.83 11.07
C LYS A 2 21.56 8.99 10.77
N LEU A 3 20.72 8.09 11.29
CA LEU A 3 19.27 8.17 11.16
C LEU A 3 18.72 8.87 12.40
N GLU A 4 17.96 9.94 12.22
CA GLU A 4 17.37 10.72 13.31
C GLU A 4 15.87 10.47 13.41
N ASN A 5 15.15 10.58 12.30
CA ASN A 5 13.71 10.33 12.24
C ASN A 5 13.35 9.45 11.05
N ILE A 6 12.38 8.55 11.23
CA ILE A 6 11.79 7.73 10.17
C ILE A 6 10.27 7.85 10.26
N THR A 7 9.65 8.23 9.15
CA THR A 7 8.19 8.17 8.97
C THR A 7 7.85 7.09 7.97
N ILE A 8 6.89 6.24 8.34
CA ILE A 8 6.44 5.09 7.54
C ILE A 8 4.94 5.23 7.36
N GLU A 9 4.49 5.15 6.13
CA GLU A 9 3.08 5.24 5.77
C GLU A 9 2.73 4.11 4.81
N ASN A 10 1.55 3.54 4.97
CA ASN A 10 0.99 2.53 4.08
C ASN A 10 1.93 1.32 3.82
N TYR A 11 2.56 0.79 4.86
CA TYR A 11 3.44 -0.39 4.75
C TYR A 11 3.03 -1.49 5.72
N ARG A 12 2.55 -2.62 5.19
CA ARG A 12 2.06 -3.78 5.94
C ARG A 12 1.08 -3.37 7.04
N GLN A 13 1.41 -3.55 8.30
CA GLN A 13 0.55 -3.19 9.43
C GLN A 13 0.69 -1.73 9.87
N PHE A 14 1.60 -0.96 9.27
CA PHE A 14 1.80 0.45 9.56
C PHE A 14 0.92 1.28 8.63
N GLU A 15 -0.21 1.77 9.15
CA GLU A 15 -0.97 2.84 8.49
C GLU A 15 -0.14 4.13 8.51
N LYS A 16 0.31 4.50 9.71
CA LYS A 16 1.33 5.52 9.94
C LYS A 16 2.17 5.16 11.15
N ALA A 17 3.49 5.33 11.06
CA ALA A 17 4.41 5.20 12.18
C ALA A 17 5.51 6.25 12.09
N GLU A 18 5.79 6.90 13.21
CA GLU A 18 6.87 7.88 13.36
C GLU A 18 7.84 7.36 14.41
N LEU A 19 9.13 7.29 14.05
CA LEU A 19 10.19 6.72 14.87
C LEU A 19 11.31 7.74 14.99
N ASN A 20 11.55 8.21 16.21
CA ASN A 20 12.69 9.05 16.53
C ASN A 20 13.80 8.14 17.09
N LEU A 21 14.97 8.18 16.47
CA LEU A 21 16.12 7.36 16.79
C LEU A 21 17.09 8.14 17.67
N ASN A 22 17.50 7.51 18.77
CA ASN A 22 18.45 8.12 19.69
C ASN A 22 19.88 8.04 19.16
N ASP A 23 20.73 8.99 19.58
CA ASP A 23 22.15 9.05 19.25
C ASP A 23 22.97 7.83 19.74
N GLY A 24 22.42 7.09 20.70
CA GLY A 24 23.03 5.87 21.26
C GLY A 24 22.34 4.60 20.78
N ILE A 25 21.84 3.81 21.74
CA ILE A 25 21.14 2.55 21.45
C ILE A 25 19.64 2.82 21.39
N THR A 26 19.00 2.39 20.30
CA THR A 26 17.54 2.33 20.21
C THR A 26 17.10 0.86 20.30
N ILE A 27 16.17 0.56 21.21
CA ILE A 27 15.63 -0.79 21.39
C ILE A 27 14.23 -0.85 20.78
N LEU A 28 14.04 -1.77 19.83
CA LEU A 28 12.74 -2.04 19.23
C LEU A 28 12.05 -3.21 19.96
N ALA A 29 11.05 -2.90 20.79
CA ALA A 29 10.29 -3.87 21.58
C ALA A 29 8.78 -3.83 21.27
N GLY A 30 8.09 -4.94 21.51
CA GLY A 30 6.65 -5.06 21.24
C GLY A 30 6.21 -6.53 21.15
N ALA A 31 4.90 -6.77 21.10
CA ALA A 31 4.33 -8.11 20.99
C ALA A 31 4.78 -8.85 19.71
N ASN A 32 4.64 -10.18 19.69
CA ASN A 32 4.83 -10.93 18.44
C ASN A 32 3.88 -10.41 17.36
N ASN A 33 4.35 -10.37 16.11
CA ASN A 33 3.59 -9.82 14.99
C ASN A 33 3.24 -8.33 15.09
N SER A 34 3.94 -7.55 15.94
CA SER A 34 3.77 -6.09 16.04
C SER A 34 4.54 -5.30 14.97
N GLY A 35 5.03 -5.95 13.91
CA GLY A 35 5.68 -5.27 12.79
C GLY A 35 7.18 -5.01 12.97
N LYS A 36 7.80 -5.49 14.05
CA LYS A 36 9.24 -5.25 14.32
C LYS A 36 10.15 -5.74 13.18
N THR A 37 9.99 -6.99 12.75
CA THR A 37 10.76 -7.56 11.63
C THR A 37 10.47 -6.83 10.32
N SER A 38 9.20 -6.45 10.09
CA SER A 38 8.81 -5.65 8.92
C SER A 38 9.52 -4.30 8.90
N LEU A 39 9.62 -3.61 10.04
CA LEU A 39 10.34 -2.35 10.16
C LEU A 39 11.82 -2.50 9.83
N ILE A 40 12.50 -3.51 10.40
CA ILE A 40 13.93 -3.75 10.12
C ILE A 40 14.15 -4.09 8.64
N ASN A 41 13.28 -4.91 8.04
CA ASN A 41 13.36 -5.24 6.62
C ASN A 41 13.14 -4.00 5.74
N LEU A 42 12.19 -3.13 6.08
CA LEU A 42 11.97 -1.88 5.35
C LEU A 42 13.21 -0.99 5.39
N ILE A 43 13.78 -0.76 6.58
CA ILE A 43 15.00 0.05 6.76
C ILE A 43 16.15 -0.57 5.96
N SER A 44 16.34 -1.89 6.05
CA SER A 44 17.38 -2.60 5.31
C SER A 44 17.20 -2.48 3.79
N ASN A 45 15.97 -2.63 3.28
CA ASN A 45 15.68 -2.54 1.86
C ASN A 45 15.96 -1.13 1.32
N VAL A 46 15.58 -0.08 2.06
CA VAL A 46 15.77 1.31 1.65
C VAL A 46 17.25 1.72 1.64
N PHE A 47 18.02 1.31 2.65
CA PHE A 47 19.37 1.85 2.86
C PHE A 47 20.52 0.90 2.47
N VAL A 48 20.29 -0.41 2.39
CA VAL A 48 21.34 -1.42 2.17
C VAL A 48 21.11 -2.19 0.87
N GLY A 49 19.86 -2.39 0.45
CA GLY A 49 19.54 -3.19 -0.73
C GLY A 49 19.97 -2.54 -2.05
N GLU A 50 20.60 -3.31 -2.94
CA GLU A 50 20.86 -2.88 -4.33
C GLU A 50 19.58 -2.85 -5.18
N LYS A 51 18.53 -3.56 -4.74
CA LYS A 51 17.21 -3.62 -5.39
C LYS A 51 16.11 -3.43 -4.37
N ASN A 52 15.27 -2.43 -4.59
CA ASN A 52 14.03 -2.20 -3.87
C ASN A 52 12.97 -3.25 -4.27
N THR A 53 13.08 -4.48 -3.76
CA THR A 53 12.09 -5.54 -3.99
C THR A 53 10.90 -5.38 -3.05
N TYR A 54 9.86 -4.69 -3.50
CA TYR A 54 8.57 -4.62 -2.83
C TYR A 54 7.62 -5.68 -3.39
N ASN A 55 6.72 -6.19 -2.55
CA ASN A 55 5.73 -7.20 -2.93
C ASN A 55 4.31 -6.73 -2.63
N ILE A 56 3.31 -7.38 -3.23
CA ILE A 56 1.89 -7.13 -2.93
C ILE A 56 1.58 -7.29 -1.43
N SER A 57 2.25 -8.22 -0.74
CA SER A 57 2.11 -8.42 0.69
C SER A 57 2.66 -7.27 1.56
N ASP A 58 3.38 -6.32 0.95
CA ASP A 58 3.82 -5.09 1.62
C ASP A 58 2.72 -4.02 1.65
N ILE A 59 1.65 -4.17 0.85
CA ILE A 59 0.48 -3.30 0.90
C ILE A 59 -0.34 -3.65 2.16
N PRO A 60 -0.80 -2.66 2.94
CA PRO A 60 -1.66 -2.93 4.08
C PRO A 60 -2.94 -3.67 3.70
N ALA A 61 -3.32 -4.64 4.53
CA ALA A 61 -4.54 -5.41 4.32
C ALA A 61 -5.81 -4.52 4.32
N LYS A 62 -5.80 -3.43 5.10
CA LYS A 62 -6.87 -2.42 5.11
C LYS A 62 -7.03 -1.78 3.73
N ASN A 63 -5.94 -1.28 3.15
CA ASN A 63 -5.95 -0.66 1.82
C ASN A 63 -6.41 -1.65 0.73
N MET A 64 -5.98 -2.91 0.80
CA MET A 64 -6.47 -3.95 -0.12
C MET A 64 -7.98 -4.18 0.03
N LYS A 65 -8.50 -4.23 1.27
CA LYS A 65 -9.92 -4.39 1.53
C LYS A 65 -10.72 -3.20 0.99
N GLU A 66 -10.28 -1.98 1.27
CA GLU A 66 -10.93 -0.75 0.78
C GLU A 66 -10.98 -0.71 -0.74
N TRP A 67 -9.87 -1.08 -1.40
CA TRP A 67 -9.83 -1.19 -2.85
C TRP A 67 -10.82 -2.25 -3.37
N ILE A 68 -10.86 -3.45 -2.77
CA ILE A 68 -11.80 -4.51 -3.18
C ILE A 68 -13.25 -4.07 -2.97
N ASP A 69 -13.57 -3.46 -1.83
CA ASP A 69 -14.92 -2.99 -1.51
C ASP A 69 -15.41 -1.95 -2.53
N TYR A 70 -14.51 -1.09 -3.03
CA TYR A 70 -14.80 -0.15 -4.11
C TYR A 70 -14.93 -0.84 -5.47
N VAL A 71 -13.97 -1.69 -5.82
CA VAL A 71 -13.81 -2.23 -7.17
C VAL A 71 -14.79 -3.36 -7.47
N TYR A 72 -15.11 -4.21 -6.50
CA TYR A 72 -15.94 -5.40 -6.69
C TYR A 72 -17.36 -5.09 -7.23
N PRO A 73 -18.11 -4.10 -6.71
CA PRO A 73 -19.41 -3.73 -7.27
C PRO A 73 -19.33 -3.29 -8.74
N ILE A 74 -18.26 -2.60 -9.14
CA ILE A 74 -18.04 -2.15 -10.53
C ILE A 74 -17.87 -3.37 -11.45
N PHE A 75 -17.03 -4.32 -11.05
CA PHE A 75 -16.85 -5.59 -11.77
C PHE A 75 -18.16 -6.36 -11.87
N LEU A 76 -18.90 -6.49 -10.76
CA LEU A 76 -20.17 -7.21 -10.73
C LEU A 76 -21.15 -6.61 -11.72
N VAL A 77 -21.37 -5.29 -11.67
CA VAL A 77 -22.27 -4.57 -12.60
C VAL A 77 -21.82 -4.74 -14.05
N PHE A 78 -20.53 -4.62 -14.34
CA PHE A 78 -20.00 -4.77 -15.70
C PHE A 78 -20.32 -6.16 -16.29
N PHE A 79 -20.03 -7.23 -15.53
CA PHE A 79 -20.20 -8.60 -16.02
C PHE A 79 -21.66 -9.05 -16.09
N ILE A 80 -22.55 -8.58 -15.20
CA ILE A 80 -23.99 -8.91 -15.31
C ILE A 80 -24.69 -8.13 -16.43
N SER A 81 -24.13 -7.01 -16.87
CA SER A 81 -24.74 -6.15 -17.90
C SER A 81 -24.55 -6.68 -19.33
N GLY A 82 -23.94 -7.85 -19.52
CA GLY A 82 -23.72 -8.45 -20.83
C GLY A 82 -22.68 -7.72 -21.70
N LYS A 83 -21.80 -6.93 -21.08
CA LYS A 83 -20.72 -6.22 -21.77
C LYS A 83 -19.69 -7.19 -22.34
N ASN A 84 -19.06 -6.80 -23.43
CA ASN A 84 -18.12 -7.65 -24.16
C ASN A 84 -16.66 -7.18 -23.93
N VAL A 85 -15.71 -7.93 -24.47
CA VAL A 85 -14.27 -7.66 -24.30
C VAL A 85 -13.85 -6.27 -24.80
N LEU A 86 -14.53 -5.72 -25.81
CA LEU A 86 -14.22 -4.39 -26.37
C LEU A 86 -14.60 -3.26 -25.41
N ASP A 87 -15.50 -3.53 -24.45
CA ASP A 87 -15.96 -2.55 -23.46
C ASP A 87 -15.02 -2.49 -22.23
N VAL A 88 -14.07 -3.44 -22.10
CA VAL A 88 -13.20 -3.54 -20.93
C VAL A 88 -12.34 -2.30 -20.76
N ASP A 89 -11.61 -1.91 -21.80
CA ASP A 89 -10.64 -0.80 -21.69
C ASP A 89 -11.32 0.56 -21.55
N ASN A 90 -12.38 0.80 -22.33
CA ASN A 90 -13.04 2.10 -22.40
C ASN A 90 -14.06 2.33 -21.27
N GLU A 91 -14.52 1.28 -20.60
CA GLU A 91 -15.49 1.43 -19.52
C GLU A 91 -15.04 0.86 -18.18
N LEU A 92 -14.58 -0.39 -18.13
CA LEU A 92 -14.23 -1.02 -16.86
C LEU A 92 -12.91 -0.46 -16.32
N VAL A 93 -11.85 -0.46 -17.15
CA VAL A 93 -10.54 0.05 -16.77
C VAL A 93 -10.63 1.55 -16.50
N GLU A 94 -11.25 2.33 -17.38
CA GLU A 94 -11.40 3.78 -17.19
C GLU A 94 -12.14 4.15 -15.89
N LYS A 95 -13.11 3.34 -15.43
CA LYS A 95 -13.81 3.58 -14.15
C LYS A 95 -12.95 3.26 -12.91
N ILE A 96 -12.02 2.31 -13.03
CA ILE A 96 -11.19 1.87 -11.90
C ILE A 96 -9.88 2.66 -11.85
N ILE A 97 -9.29 2.92 -13.01
CA ILE A 97 -8.01 3.60 -13.23
C ILE A 97 -8.20 4.62 -14.38
N PRO A 98 -8.69 5.82 -14.09
CA PRO A 98 -8.88 6.87 -15.09
C PRO A 98 -7.55 7.26 -15.75
N LYS A 99 -7.57 7.54 -17.05
CA LYS A 99 -6.35 7.91 -17.81
C LYS A 99 -5.82 9.31 -17.48
N ASP A 100 -6.62 10.17 -16.89
CA ASP A 100 -6.26 11.57 -16.63
C ASP A 100 -5.41 11.76 -15.35
N GLU A 101 -4.88 10.68 -14.76
CA GLU A 101 -4.18 10.67 -13.47
C GLU A 101 -4.97 11.34 -12.33
N SER A 102 -6.27 11.62 -12.54
CA SER A 102 -7.12 12.08 -11.46
C SER A 102 -7.16 10.96 -10.43
N VAL A 103 -6.83 11.32 -9.20
CA VAL A 103 -6.92 10.39 -8.07
C VAL A 103 -8.33 9.81 -8.12
N PRO A 104 -8.50 8.47 -8.21
CA PRO A 104 -9.81 7.86 -8.26
C PRO A 104 -10.69 8.45 -7.14
N PRO A 105 -11.96 8.80 -7.38
CA PRO A 105 -12.75 9.58 -6.43
C PRO A 105 -12.85 8.96 -5.02
N HIS A 106 -12.66 7.65 -4.89
CA HIS A 106 -12.67 6.91 -3.63
C HIS A 106 -11.33 6.95 -2.85
N LEU A 107 -10.26 7.44 -3.48
CA LEU A 107 -8.97 7.76 -2.86
C LEU A 107 -8.85 9.28 -2.58
N ILE A 108 -9.83 10.07 -3.01
CA ILE A 108 -9.99 11.48 -2.64
C ILE A 108 -10.86 11.53 -1.37
N ASN A 109 -10.18 11.54 -0.23
CA ASN A 109 -10.70 11.58 1.17
C ASN A 109 -11.21 10.26 1.75
#